data_AF-A0A6J6WLN9-F1
#
_entry.id   AF-A0A6J6WLN9-F1
#
_cell.length_a   1.000
_cell.length_b   1.000
_cell.length_c   1.000
_cell.angle_alpha   90.00
_cell.angle_beta   90.00
_cell.angle_gamma   90.00
#
_symmetry.space_group_name_H-M   'P 1'
#
loop_
_entity.id
_entity.type
_entity.pdbx_description
1 polymer ?
#
loop_
_entity_poly.entity_id
_entity_poly.type
_entity_poly.pdbx_seq_one_letter_code
_entity_poly.pdbx_strand_id
1 'polypeptide(L)'
;MVGVLGPKGSQRLLDRYGIYYWLNILRIQPHLIAKSERFGGVCSLPADEAIGGFPLKRSEWGPMKIESRDSVSLKPVELDEFSQLLVQVGLAGMDEHLETQVEKFPLIVLAAIDDEQHGFLFGSLERVGGTPCILWGLGAIRKGKTSGTTLKGLVAELYRRAAISFPDEDVLIAGRIAHPATYSLFAQLDDVVPRPNYKATGEERAWGRRLAKRFSCDTRYDEHAFRVKPGKVPEPVLDASTVKGGGKAAIELVGECSPSGGEAIIVFGWVSADALAGGFGLLA
;
A
#
# COMPACT_ATOMS: atom_id res chain seq x y z
N MET A 1 39.17 -3.93 32.95
CA MET A 1 37.97 -4.46 33.63
C MET A 1 36.86 -4.46 32.61
N VAL A 2 36.48 -5.66 32.14
CA VAL A 2 35.40 -5.88 31.18
C VAL A 2 34.12 -6.11 31.98
N GLY A 3 33.07 -5.34 31.71
CA GLY A 3 31.74 -5.50 32.32
C GLY A 3 30.72 -5.87 31.25
N VAL A 4 30.26 -7.11 31.28
CA VAL A 4 29.28 -7.72 30.38
C VAL A 4 27.87 -7.35 30.82
N LEU A 5 27.02 -6.82 29.92
CA LEU A 5 25.58 -6.68 30.11
C LEU A 5 24.86 -7.79 29.34
N GLY A 6 24.10 -8.62 30.05
CA GLY A 6 23.36 -9.77 29.50
C GLY A 6 21.95 -9.42 28.98
N PRO A 7 21.32 -10.34 28.21
CA PRO A 7 20.10 -10.05 27.47
C PRO A 7 18.86 -10.44 28.30
N LYS A 8 18.08 -9.45 28.74
CA LYS A 8 16.71 -9.65 29.25
C LYS A 8 15.80 -8.51 28.80
N GLY A 9 15.41 -8.53 27.52
CA GLY A 9 14.53 -7.50 26.96
C GLY A 9 13.46 -7.98 25.98
N SER A 10 13.55 -9.20 25.42
CA SER A 10 12.70 -9.57 24.27
C SER A 10 11.53 -10.51 24.57
N GLN A 11 11.37 -11.02 25.81
CA GLN A 11 10.35 -12.03 26.09
C GLN A 11 9.03 -11.50 26.67
N ARG A 12 8.86 -10.19 26.91
CA ARG A 12 7.66 -9.63 27.57
C ARG A 12 6.66 -8.94 26.66
N LEU A 13 6.93 -8.83 25.35
CA LEU A 13 6.03 -8.18 24.38
C LEU A 13 5.08 -9.15 23.65
N LEU A 14 5.42 -10.45 23.61
CA LEU A 14 4.59 -11.46 22.95
C LEU A 14 3.34 -11.86 23.75
N ASP A 15 3.38 -11.76 25.08
CA ASP A 15 2.29 -12.26 25.94
C ASP A 15 1.13 -11.27 26.17
N ARG A 16 1.21 -10.02 25.69
CA ARG A 16 0.21 -9.00 26.00
C ARG A 16 -0.70 -8.58 24.82
N TYR A 17 -0.37 -8.95 23.58
CA TYR A 17 -1.13 -8.49 22.40
C TYR A 17 -1.53 -9.60 21.40
N GLY A 18 -1.14 -10.85 21.62
CA GLY A 18 -1.48 -11.99 20.74
C GLY A 18 -2.93 -12.46 20.76
N ILE A 19 -3.77 -11.95 21.68
CA ILE A 19 -5.15 -12.45 21.87
C ILE A 19 -6.22 -11.58 21.19
N TYR A 20 -5.93 -10.31 20.87
CA TYR A 20 -6.95 -9.40 20.33
C TYR A 20 -7.16 -9.47 18.81
N TYR A 21 -6.21 -10.05 18.06
CA TYR A 21 -6.32 -10.11 16.60
C TYR A 21 -7.02 -11.35 16.05
N TRP A 22 -7.13 -12.43 16.83
CA TRP A 22 -7.92 -13.61 16.44
C TRP A 22 -9.43 -13.37 16.50
N LEU A 23 -9.89 -12.45 17.36
CA LEU A 23 -11.33 -12.19 17.58
C LEU A 23 -12.00 -11.32 16.51
N ASN A 24 -11.25 -10.56 15.70
CA ASN A 24 -11.84 -9.73 14.64
C ASN A 24 -11.93 -10.45 13.28
N ILE A 25 -11.11 -11.47 13.03
CA ILE A 25 -11.27 -12.37 11.88
C ILE A 25 -12.46 -13.33 12.11
N LEU A 26 -12.71 -13.73 13.36
CA LEU A 26 -13.82 -14.61 13.73
C LEU A 26 -15.21 -13.93 13.79
N ARG A 27 -15.30 -12.62 13.52
CA ARG A 27 -16.58 -11.88 13.50
C ARG A 27 -17.19 -11.75 12.11
N ILE A 28 -16.52 -12.28 11.09
CA ILE A 28 -16.96 -12.31 9.69
C ILE A 28 -17.38 -13.76 9.38
N GLN A 29 -18.69 -14.02 9.35
CA GLN A 29 -19.36 -15.27 8.95
C GLN A 29 -19.47 -16.43 9.98
N PRO A 30 -20.48 -16.43 10.88
CA PRO A 30 -20.83 -17.60 11.69
C PRO A 30 -21.44 -18.80 10.91
N HIS A 31 -21.70 -18.68 9.60
CA HIS A 31 -22.37 -19.72 8.82
C HIS A 31 -21.41 -20.72 8.12
N LEU A 32 -20.09 -20.50 8.20
CA LEU A 32 -19.09 -21.38 7.55
C LEU A 32 -18.46 -22.44 8.48
N ILE A 33 -18.85 -22.48 9.76
CA ILE A 33 -18.27 -23.41 10.77
C ILE A 33 -18.98 -24.79 10.81
N ALA A 34 -20.05 -25.01 10.04
CA ALA A 34 -20.83 -26.25 10.12
C ALA A 34 -20.37 -27.40 9.21
N LYS A 35 -19.15 -27.38 8.65
CA LYS A 35 -18.69 -28.44 7.72
C LYS A 35 -17.26 -28.97 7.87
N SER A 36 -16.51 -28.61 8.92
CA SER A 36 -15.11 -29.07 9.07
C SER A 36 -14.88 -30.19 10.09
N GLU A 37 -15.90 -30.72 10.77
CA GLU A 37 -15.71 -31.80 11.76
C GLU A 37 -15.78 -33.24 11.21
N ARG A 38 -15.64 -33.43 9.90
CA ARG A 38 -15.35 -34.76 9.33
C ARG A 38 -14.19 -34.64 8.37
N PHE A 39 -13.26 -35.59 8.48
CA PHE A 39 -11.99 -35.70 7.77
C PHE A 39 -10.79 -35.07 8.49
N GLY A 40 -10.28 -35.84 9.47
CA GLY A 40 -8.85 -35.81 9.78
C GLY A 40 -8.06 -36.31 8.57
N GLY A 41 -7.26 -35.44 8.01
CA GLY A 41 -6.39 -35.73 6.88
C GLY A 41 -5.55 -34.50 6.56
N VAL A 42 -4.23 -34.65 6.64
CA VAL A 42 -3.25 -33.62 6.27
C VAL A 42 -3.46 -33.33 4.78
N CYS A 43 -4.11 -32.21 4.46
CA CYS A 43 -4.31 -31.75 3.10
C CYS A 43 -3.28 -30.66 2.78
N SER A 44 -2.12 -31.09 2.26
CA SER A 44 -1.31 -30.23 1.41
C SER A 44 -2.12 -29.94 0.14
N LEU A 45 -2.74 -28.76 0.09
CA LEU A 45 -3.43 -28.30 -1.12
C LEU A 45 -2.39 -27.84 -2.16
N PRO A 46 -2.47 -28.29 -3.42
CA PRO A 46 -1.66 -27.73 -4.49
C PRO A 46 -2.04 -26.26 -4.71
N ALA A 47 -1.03 -25.43 -4.94
CA ALA A 47 -1.10 -23.96 -4.88
C ALA A 47 -1.97 -23.28 -5.95
N ASP A 48 -2.72 -24.01 -6.77
CA ASP A 48 -3.42 -23.45 -7.94
C ASP A 48 -4.95 -23.47 -7.88
N GLU A 49 -5.60 -24.07 -6.87
CA GLU A 49 -7.06 -24.13 -6.83
C GLU A 49 -7.63 -24.02 -5.40
N ALA A 50 -7.84 -22.81 -4.90
CA ALA A 50 -8.90 -22.55 -3.91
C ALA A 50 -9.21 -21.05 -3.77
N ILE A 51 -10.52 -20.75 -3.87
CA ILE A 51 -11.22 -19.46 -3.68
C ILE A 51 -11.37 -18.64 -4.98
N GLY A 52 -12.52 -18.83 -5.64
CA GLY A 52 -13.18 -17.82 -6.47
C GLY A 52 -12.42 -17.27 -7.67
N GLY A 53 -12.35 -18.04 -8.75
CA GLY A 53 -12.61 -17.53 -10.10
C GLY A 53 -11.80 -16.35 -10.67
N PHE A 54 -10.65 -15.96 -10.11
CA PHE A 54 -9.74 -14.99 -10.73
C PHE A 54 -8.39 -15.64 -11.05
N PRO A 55 -8.29 -16.51 -12.08
CA PRO A 55 -7.02 -17.06 -12.50
C PRO A 55 -6.22 -15.96 -13.21
N LEU A 56 -5.30 -15.31 -12.50
CA LEU A 56 -4.25 -14.52 -13.14
C LEU A 56 -3.23 -15.45 -13.76
N LYS A 57 -3.04 -15.35 -15.08
CA LYS A 57 -1.92 -16.02 -15.72
C LYS A 57 -0.64 -15.33 -15.28
N ARG A 58 0.30 -16.10 -14.72
CA ARG A 58 1.70 -15.71 -14.43
C ARG A 58 2.41 -15.00 -15.60
N SER A 59 1.83 -15.03 -16.81
CA SER A 59 2.34 -14.39 -18.03
C SER A 59 2.26 -12.86 -18.09
N GLU A 60 1.47 -12.19 -17.25
CA GLU A 60 1.20 -10.74 -17.40
C GLU A 60 2.36 -9.83 -16.97
N TRP A 61 3.23 -10.29 -16.06
CA TRP A 61 4.33 -9.48 -15.51
C TRP A 61 5.72 -9.96 -15.96
N GLY A 62 5.80 -10.86 -16.93
CA GLY A 62 7.05 -11.51 -17.35
C GLY A 62 7.65 -12.38 -16.24
N PRO A 63 8.96 -12.30 -15.94
CA PRO A 63 9.57 -13.09 -14.87
C PRO A 63 9.26 -12.55 -13.46
N MET A 64 8.52 -11.45 -13.35
CA MET A 64 8.26 -10.79 -12.07
C MET A 64 7.24 -11.56 -11.24
N LYS A 65 7.65 -11.91 -10.02
CA LYS A 65 6.78 -12.45 -8.99
C LYS A 65 6.21 -11.30 -8.17
N ILE A 66 4.90 -11.13 -8.22
CA ILE A 66 4.16 -10.22 -7.33
C ILE A 66 3.48 -11.06 -6.26
N GLU A 67 3.71 -10.72 -5.00
CA GLU A 67 3.00 -11.34 -3.89
C GLU A 67 2.66 -10.31 -2.82
N SER A 68 1.70 -10.65 -1.99
CA SER A 68 1.27 -9.80 -0.87
C SER A 68 1.12 -10.65 0.38
N ARG A 69 1.46 -10.06 1.52
CA ARG A 69 1.45 -10.73 2.83
C ARG A 69 1.13 -9.73 3.93
N ASP A 70 0.90 -10.25 5.13
CA ASP A 70 0.77 -9.42 6.32
C ASP A 70 2.10 -8.73 6.60
N SER A 71 2.09 -7.41 6.81
CA SER A 71 3.30 -6.62 7.07
C SER A 71 4.05 -7.07 8.33
N VAL A 72 3.33 -7.57 9.33
CA VAL A 72 3.91 -8.11 10.58
C VAL A 72 4.72 -9.39 10.37
N SER A 73 4.59 -10.04 9.20
CA SER A 73 5.39 -11.22 8.85
C SER A 73 6.79 -10.87 8.32
N LEU A 74 7.09 -9.57 8.13
CA LEU A 74 8.39 -9.10 7.69
C LEU A 74 9.48 -9.46 8.68
N LYS A 75 10.57 -10.02 8.15
CA LYS A 75 11.78 -10.30 8.92
C LYS A 75 12.66 -9.06 8.98
N PRO A 76 13.48 -8.90 10.04
CA PRO A 76 14.43 -7.78 10.14
C PRO A 76 15.32 -7.62 8.90
N VAL A 77 15.80 -8.73 8.31
CA VAL A 77 16.63 -8.70 7.09
C VAL A 77 15.90 -8.09 5.89
N GLU A 78 14.59 -8.28 5.78
CA GLU A 78 13.79 -7.71 4.68
C GLU A 78 13.60 -6.20 4.88
N LEU A 79 13.47 -5.75 6.13
CA LEU A 79 13.44 -4.32 6.45
C LEU A 79 14.77 -3.64 6.13
N ASP A 80 15.90 -4.32 6.37
CA ASP A 80 17.22 -3.83 5.99
C ASP A 80 17.35 -3.69 4.46
N GLU A 81 16.86 -4.66 3.70
CA GLU A 81 16.82 -4.60 2.24
C GLU A 81 15.94 -3.43 1.74
N PHE A 82 14.79 -3.19 2.38
CA PHE A 82 13.92 -2.05 2.04
C PHE A 82 14.56 -0.71 2.38
N SER A 83 15.29 -0.62 3.50
CA SER A 83 16.09 0.55 3.86
C SER A 83 17.14 0.85 2.80
N GLN A 84 17.89 -0.17 2.36
CA GLN A 84 18.86 -0.02 1.27
C GLN A 84 18.21 0.44 -0.03
N LEU A 85 17.04 -0.10 -0.38
CA LEU A 85 16.30 0.32 -1.57
C LEU A 85 15.84 1.79 -1.47
N LEU A 86 15.34 2.22 -0.31
CA LEU A 86 14.95 3.61 -0.06
C LEU A 86 16.14 4.56 -0.25
N VAL A 87 17.32 4.21 0.27
CA VAL A 87 18.55 4.98 0.04
C VAL A 87 18.90 5.05 -1.45
N GLN A 88 18.80 3.93 -2.19
CA GLN A 88 19.11 3.89 -3.63
C GLN A 88 18.20 4.78 -4.48
N VAL A 89 16.94 4.99 -4.07
CA VAL A 89 16.00 5.88 -4.79
C VAL A 89 16.03 7.33 -4.29
N GLY A 90 16.97 7.68 -3.42
CA GLY A 90 17.15 9.05 -2.92
C GLY A 90 16.23 9.43 -1.75
N LEU A 91 15.66 8.45 -1.08
CA LEU A 91 14.81 8.60 0.11
C LEU A 91 15.54 8.19 1.39
N ALA A 92 16.80 8.60 1.56
CA ALA A 92 17.54 8.35 2.78
C ALA A 92 16.85 8.99 4.01
N GLY A 93 16.88 8.31 5.17
CA GLY A 93 16.17 8.72 6.39
C GLY A 93 14.71 8.30 6.46
N MET A 94 14.20 7.55 5.47
CA MET A 94 12.89 6.90 5.51
C MET A 94 12.88 5.57 6.26
N ASP A 95 14.04 5.00 6.53
CA ASP A 95 14.21 3.73 7.21
C ASP A 95 13.62 3.72 8.62
N GLU A 96 13.71 4.86 9.32
CA GLU A 96 13.02 5.07 10.61
C GLU A 96 11.50 4.91 10.52
N HIS A 97 10.91 5.09 9.34
CA HIS A 97 9.47 4.91 9.13
C HIS A 97 9.05 3.47 8.89
N LEU A 98 9.96 2.55 8.53
CA LEU A 98 9.59 1.18 8.12
C LEU A 98 8.83 0.44 9.22
N GLU A 99 9.31 0.50 10.46
CA GLU A 99 8.62 -0.12 11.61
C GLU A 99 7.24 0.53 11.84
N THR A 100 7.17 1.87 11.75
CA THR A 100 5.89 2.60 11.85
C THR A 100 4.94 2.22 10.71
N GLN A 101 5.45 1.91 9.51
CA GLN A 101 4.61 1.45 8.39
C GLN A 101 4.05 0.05 8.66
N VAL A 102 4.84 -0.87 9.25
CA VAL A 102 4.35 -2.19 9.66
C VAL A 102 3.18 -2.06 10.64
N GLU A 103 3.27 -1.13 11.59
CA GLU A 103 2.18 -0.88 12.54
C GLU A 103 0.93 -0.25 11.88
N LYS A 104 1.13 0.64 10.91
CA LYS A 104 0.03 1.42 10.29
C LYS A 104 -0.64 0.74 9.10
N PHE A 105 0.06 -0.16 8.41
CA PHE A 105 -0.40 -0.78 7.18
C PHE A 105 -0.30 -2.30 7.34
N PRO A 106 -1.44 -3.02 7.43
CA PRO A 106 -1.45 -4.46 7.69
C PRO A 106 -0.95 -5.28 6.50
N LEU A 107 -0.91 -4.72 5.28
CA LEU A 107 -0.46 -5.42 4.09
C LEU A 107 0.86 -4.84 3.59
N ILE A 108 1.67 -5.71 3.00
CA ILE A 108 2.77 -5.34 2.13
C ILE A 108 2.69 -6.14 0.84
N VAL A 109 2.89 -5.47 -0.28
CA VAL A 109 3.06 -6.07 -1.60
C VAL A 109 4.54 -6.02 -1.98
N LEU A 110 5.04 -7.10 -2.54
CA LEU A 110 6.43 -7.28 -2.93
C LEU A 110 6.51 -7.66 -4.39
N ALA A 111 7.54 -7.16 -5.05
CA ALA A 111 7.87 -7.51 -6.41
C ALA A 111 9.31 -8.02 -6.45
N ALA A 112 9.50 -9.25 -6.93
CA ALA A 112 10.81 -9.87 -7.07
C ALA A 112 11.04 -10.43 -8.47
N ILE A 113 12.30 -10.48 -8.91
CA ILE A 113 12.74 -11.16 -10.13
C ILE A 113 13.91 -12.05 -9.71
N ASP A 114 13.84 -13.36 -10.00
CA ASP A 114 14.88 -14.33 -9.61
C ASP A 114 15.26 -14.23 -8.12
N ASP A 115 14.26 -14.10 -7.26
CA ASP A 115 14.36 -13.90 -5.80
C ASP A 115 15.05 -12.60 -5.35
N GLU A 116 15.44 -11.72 -6.28
CA GLU A 116 15.93 -10.39 -5.96
C GLU A 116 14.76 -9.40 -5.82
N GLN A 117 14.75 -8.61 -4.74
CA GLN A 117 13.71 -7.62 -4.48
C GLN A 117 13.82 -6.42 -5.43
N HIS A 118 12.75 -6.17 -6.20
CA HIS A 118 12.63 -5.08 -7.16
C HIS A 118 11.72 -3.95 -6.70
N GLY A 119 10.85 -4.19 -5.72
CA GLY A 119 10.06 -3.14 -5.12
C GLY A 119 9.13 -3.65 -4.03
N PHE A 120 8.65 -2.71 -3.22
CA PHE A 120 7.64 -2.99 -2.21
C PHE A 120 6.64 -1.84 -2.11
N LEU A 121 5.44 -2.14 -1.61
CA LEU A 121 4.41 -1.17 -1.29
C LEU A 121 3.64 -1.62 -0.05
N PHE A 122 3.70 -0.83 1.02
CA PHE A 122 2.78 -0.98 2.14
C PHE A 122 1.38 -0.56 1.72
N GLY A 123 0.36 -1.26 2.21
CA GLY A 123 -1.02 -0.94 1.91
C GLY A 123 -2.01 -1.35 2.99
N SER A 124 -3.22 -0.83 2.89
CA SER A 124 -4.34 -1.28 3.71
C SER A 124 -5.60 -1.40 2.86
N LEU A 125 -6.41 -2.40 3.19
CA LEU A 125 -7.80 -2.54 2.77
C LEU A 125 -8.65 -2.34 4.02
N GLU A 126 -9.29 -1.20 4.13
CA GLU A 126 -9.96 -0.80 5.37
C GLU A 126 -11.20 0.04 5.07
N ARG A 127 -11.97 0.37 6.11
CA ARG A 127 -13.09 1.30 6.00
C ARG A 127 -12.76 2.63 6.66
N VAL A 128 -12.69 3.70 5.89
CA VAL A 128 -12.51 5.06 6.41
C VAL A 128 -13.87 5.74 6.50
N GLY A 129 -14.42 5.82 7.71
CA GLY A 129 -15.76 6.38 7.91
C GLY A 129 -16.88 5.54 7.29
N GLY A 130 -16.67 4.24 7.15
CA GLY A 130 -17.64 3.28 6.59
C GLY A 130 -17.40 2.93 5.11
N THR A 131 -16.80 3.84 4.34
CA THR A 131 -16.45 3.60 2.93
C THR A 131 -15.26 2.68 2.80
N PRO A 132 -15.31 1.64 1.95
CA PRO A 132 -14.15 0.80 1.70
C PRO A 132 -13.06 1.59 0.96
N CYS A 133 -11.82 1.41 1.40
CA CYS A 133 -10.67 2.13 0.88
C CYS A 133 -9.48 1.21 0.64
N ILE A 134 -8.73 1.49 -0.44
CA ILE A 134 -7.34 1.05 -0.59
C ILE A 134 -6.45 2.24 -0.28
N LEU A 135 -5.57 2.10 0.71
CA LEU A 135 -4.59 3.13 1.03
C LEU A 135 -3.20 2.66 0.66
N TRP A 136 -2.46 3.51 -0.07
CA TRP A 136 -1.06 3.32 -0.39
C TRP A 136 -0.20 3.96 0.69
N GLY A 137 0.66 3.14 1.30
CA GLY A 137 1.66 3.56 2.27
C GLY A 137 3.00 3.89 1.62
N LEU A 138 4.08 3.75 2.39
CA LEU A 138 5.44 3.83 1.87
C LEU A 138 5.69 2.73 0.83
N GLY A 139 6.36 3.08 -0.26
CA GLY A 139 6.82 2.11 -1.23
C GLY A 139 7.97 2.68 -2.06
N ALA A 140 8.79 1.77 -2.59
CA ALA A 140 9.92 2.14 -3.42
C ALA A 140 10.12 1.08 -4.52
N ILE A 141 10.62 1.54 -5.67
CA ILE A 141 10.88 0.71 -6.84
C ILE A 141 12.33 0.86 -7.27
N ARG A 142 13.00 -0.29 -7.41
CA ARG A 142 14.37 -0.36 -7.91
C ARG A 142 14.48 0.26 -9.29
N LYS A 143 15.51 1.08 -9.49
CA LYS A 143 15.81 1.68 -10.78
C LYS A 143 16.22 0.60 -11.79
N GLY A 144 15.54 0.53 -12.92
CA GLY A 144 15.85 -0.43 -13.97
C GLY A 144 14.87 -0.39 -15.13
N LYS A 145 15.02 -1.34 -16.05
CA LYS A 145 14.11 -1.49 -17.21
C LYS A 145 12.71 -1.94 -16.79
N THR A 146 12.59 -2.59 -15.63
CA THR A 146 11.35 -3.17 -15.13
C THR A 146 10.59 -2.24 -14.17
N SER A 147 11.11 -1.05 -13.84
CA SER A 147 10.50 -0.17 -12.81
C SER A 147 9.03 0.17 -13.08
N GLY A 148 8.68 0.44 -14.35
CA GLY A 148 7.28 0.70 -14.72
C GLY A 148 6.37 -0.52 -14.51
N THR A 149 6.83 -1.70 -14.89
CA THR A 149 6.12 -2.97 -14.66
C THR A 149 6.01 -3.29 -13.17
N THR A 150 7.07 -3.06 -12.40
CA THR A 150 7.06 -3.21 -10.93
C THR A 150 6.02 -2.33 -10.28
N LEU A 151 6.00 -1.04 -10.61
CA LEU A 151 5.03 -0.09 -10.04
C LEU A 151 3.58 -0.54 -10.29
N LYS A 152 3.28 -0.92 -11.54
CA LYS A 152 1.94 -1.40 -11.92
C LYS A 152 1.57 -2.69 -11.19
N GLY A 153 2.49 -3.67 -11.14
CA GLY A 153 2.25 -4.94 -10.47
C GLY A 153 1.96 -4.79 -8.97
N LEU A 154 2.73 -3.94 -8.27
CA LEU A 154 2.51 -3.66 -6.84
C LEU A 154 1.11 -3.10 -6.56
N VAL A 155 0.65 -2.16 -7.41
CA VAL A 155 -0.65 -1.51 -7.26
C VAL A 155 -1.80 -2.44 -7.69
N ALA A 156 -1.61 -3.19 -8.78
CA ALA A 156 -2.58 -4.17 -9.28
C ALA A 156 -2.91 -5.24 -8.25
N GLU A 157 -1.93 -5.70 -7.48
CA GLU A 157 -2.16 -6.68 -6.41
C GLU A 157 -3.03 -6.12 -5.28
N LEU A 158 -2.92 -4.83 -4.95
CA LEU A 158 -3.84 -4.19 -4.00
C LEU A 158 -5.27 -4.13 -4.55
N TYR A 159 -5.45 -3.80 -5.84
CA TYR A 159 -6.77 -3.83 -6.48
C TYR A 159 -7.37 -5.24 -6.49
N ARG A 160 -6.57 -6.27 -6.82
CA ARG A 160 -6.99 -7.67 -6.78
C ARG A 160 -7.47 -8.07 -5.38
N ARG A 161 -6.72 -7.71 -4.34
CA ARG A 161 -7.15 -7.98 -2.95
C ARG A 161 -8.42 -7.21 -2.57
N ALA A 162 -8.59 -5.99 -3.06
CA ALA A 162 -9.81 -5.21 -2.83
C ALA A 162 -11.03 -5.83 -3.51
N ALA A 163 -10.91 -6.32 -4.75
CA ALA A 163 -12.01 -7.03 -5.43
C ALA A 163 -12.50 -8.26 -4.65
N ILE A 164 -11.61 -8.94 -3.92
CA ILE A 164 -11.97 -10.07 -3.04
C ILE A 164 -12.59 -9.59 -1.72
N SER A 165 -12.07 -8.48 -1.18
CA SER A 165 -12.48 -7.97 0.14
C SER A 165 -13.76 -7.14 0.12
N PHE A 166 -14.06 -6.52 -1.03
CA PHE A 166 -15.17 -5.60 -1.28
C PHE A 166 -15.85 -5.95 -2.62
N PRO A 167 -16.41 -7.16 -2.78
CA PRO A 167 -16.83 -7.69 -4.09
C PRO A 167 -17.97 -6.95 -4.79
N ASP A 168 -18.72 -6.11 -4.06
CA ASP A 168 -19.91 -5.41 -4.57
C ASP A 168 -19.95 -3.94 -4.12
N GLU A 169 -18.80 -3.35 -3.82
CA GLU A 169 -18.72 -1.98 -3.31
C GLU A 169 -17.79 -1.12 -4.15
N ASP A 170 -18.18 0.14 -4.35
CA ASP A 170 -17.28 1.15 -4.91
C ASP A 170 -16.21 1.48 -3.86
N VAL A 171 -14.95 1.47 -4.30
CA VAL A 171 -13.79 1.59 -3.40
C VAL A 171 -13.07 2.90 -3.66
N LEU A 172 -12.79 3.64 -2.59
CA LEU A 172 -11.94 4.83 -2.65
C LEU A 172 -10.47 4.41 -2.63
N ILE A 173 -9.69 4.85 -3.60
CA ILE A 173 -8.25 4.61 -3.68
C ILE A 173 -7.55 5.89 -3.25
N ALA A 174 -6.60 5.82 -2.33
CA ALA A 174 -5.85 6.99 -1.89
C ALA A 174 -4.38 6.69 -1.62
N GLY A 175 -3.52 7.69 -1.81
CA GLY A 175 -2.11 7.60 -1.48
C GLY A 175 -1.48 8.96 -1.23
N ARG A 176 -0.38 8.95 -0.48
CA ARG A 176 0.55 10.10 -0.42
C ARG A 176 1.58 9.93 -1.54
N ILE A 177 1.71 10.95 -2.36
CA ILE A 177 2.64 10.95 -3.49
C ILE A 177 3.52 12.20 -3.46
N ALA A 178 4.70 12.10 -4.07
CA ALA A 178 5.55 13.25 -4.33
C ALA A 178 6.12 13.28 -5.76
N HIS A 179 5.75 12.31 -6.61
CA HIS A 179 6.26 12.19 -7.97
C HIS A 179 5.12 12.11 -9.01
N PRO A 180 5.22 12.82 -10.15
CA PRO A 180 4.21 12.79 -11.22
C PRO A 180 3.91 11.38 -11.76
N ALA A 181 4.90 10.49 -11.82
CA ALA A 181 4.67 9.11 -12.27
C ALA A 181 3.70 8.36 -11.34
N THR A 182 3.74 8.61 -10.03
CA THR A 182 2.79 8.01 -9.08
C THR A 182 1.38 8.57 -9.30
N TYR A 183 1.24 9.87 -9.58
CA TYR A 183 -0.06 10.48 -9.90
C TYR A 183 -0.70 9.83 -11.14
N SER A 184 0.10 9.42 -12.13
CA SER A 184 -0.41 8.81 -13.37
C SER A 184 -1.18 7.51 -13.13
N LEU A 185 -0.96 6.84 -12.00
CA LEU A 185 -1.72 5.65 -11.59
C LEU A 185 -3.19 5.97 -11.28
N PHE A 186 -3.47 7.18 -10.82
CA PHE A 186 -4.83 7.61 -10.51
C PHE A 186 -5.63 7.97 -11.77
N ALA A 187 -4.98 8.15 -12.93
CA ALA A 187 -5.65 8.65 -14.14
C ALA A 187 -6.75 7.71 -14.68
N GLN A 188 -6.78 6.45 -14.25
CA GLN A 188 -7.81 5.46 -14.61
C GLN A 188 -8.98 5.43 -13.62
N LEU A 189 -8.90 6.17 -12.53
CA LEU A 189 -9.94 6.23 -11.50
C LEU A 189 -10.94 7.34 -11.82
N ASP A 190 -12.15 7.17 -11.31
CA ASP A 190 -13.21 8.17 -11.38
C ASP A 190 -13.00 9.26 -10.32
N ASP A 191 -13.43 10.48 -10.66
CA ASP A 191 -13.45 11.63 -9.75
C ASP A 191 -12.16 11.88 -8.96
N VAL A 192 -11.01 11.77 -9.63
CA VAL A 192 -9.70 11.99 -9.00
C VAL A 192 -9.58 13.40 -8.42
N VAL A 193 -9.08 13.49 -7.19
CA VAL A 193 -8.81 14.74 -6.49
C VAL A 193 -7.42 14.69 -5.85
N PRO A 194 -6.61 15.74 -5.98
CA PRO A 194 -6.84 16.92 -6.82
C PRO A 194 -6.71 16.58 -8.31
N ARG A 195 -7.31 17.41 -9.20
CA ARG A 195 -7.14 17.30 -10.67
C ARG A 195 -7.05 18.70 -11.31
N PRO A 196 -6.37 18.86 -12.46
CA PRO A 196 -6.20 20.17 -13.09
C PRO A 196 -7.53 20.85 -13.44
N ASN A 197 -7.56 22.19 -13.34
CA ASN A 197 -8.72 23.03 -13.67
C ASN A 197 -10.01 22.66 -12.92
N TYR A 198 -9.90 22.04 -11.76
CA TYR A 198 -11.03 21.63 -10.94
C TYR A 198 -10.94 22.23 -9.54
N LYS A 199 -12.04 22.77 -9.06
CA LYS A 199 -12.17 23.27 -7.69
C LYS A 199 -12.92 22.24 -6.86
N ALA A 200 -12.22 21.65 -5.89
CA ALA A 200 -12.81 20.65 -5.01
C ALA A 200 -14.05 21.19 -4.26
N THR A 201 -15.03 20.33 -4.11
CA THR A 201 -16.25 20.49 -3.31
C THR A 201 -15.94 20.43 -1.81
N GLY A 202 -16.94 20.73 -0.97
CA GLY A 202 -16.81 20.59 0.48
C GLY A 202 -16.63 19.13 0.93
N GLU A 203 -17.22 18.18 0.21
CA GLU A 203 -17.13 16.75 0.49
C GLU A 203 -15.74 16.19 0.16
N GLU A 204 -15.18 16.53 -1.01
CA GLU A 204 -13.83 16.12 -1.38
C GLU A 204 -12.78 16.68 -0.41
N ARG A 205 -12.96 17.91 0.08
CA ARG A 205 -12.10 18.45 1.16
C ARG A 205 -12.26 17.69 2.47
N ALA A 206 -13.49 17.27 2.80
CA ALA A 206 -13.72 16.43 3.97
C ALA A 206 -13.04 15.06 3.85
N TRP A 207 -13.05 14.45 2.67
CA TRP A 207 -12.27 13.25 2.35
C TRP A 207 -10.77 13.48 2.54
N GLY A 208 -10.24 14.58 1.98
CA GLY A 208 -8.85 14.98 2.18
C GLY A 208 -8.45 15.06 3.66
N ARG A 209 -9.27 15.68 4.51
CA ARG A 209 -9.04 15.73 5.97
C ARG A 209 -9.07 14.35 6.65
N ARG A 210 -10.00 13.48 6.26
CA ARG A 210 -10.08 12.10 6.81
C ARG A 210 -8.83 11.30 6.47
N LEU A 211 -8.38 11.39 5.21
CA LEU A 211 -7.17 10.74 4.73
C LEU A 211 -5.93 11.32 5.43
N ALA A 212 -5.82 12.64 5.56
CA ALA A 212 -4.71 13.27 6.27
C ALA A 212 -4.61 12.79 7.73
N LYS A 213 -5.76 12.66 8.42
CA LYS A 213 -5.80 12.09 9.77
C LYS A 213 -5.35 10.62 9.78
N ARG A 214 -5.78 9.82 8.81
CA ARG A 214 -5.40 8.41 8.67
C ARG A 214 -3.91 8.21 8.37
N PHE A 215 -3.31 9.13 7.61
CA PHE A 215 -1.87 9.15 7.33
C PHE A 215 -1.05 9.83 8.45
N SER A 216 -1.70 10.41 9.46
CA SER A 216 -1.08 11.14 10.57
C SER A 216 -0.34 12.41 10.15
N CYS A 217 -0.87 13.13 9.15
CA CYS A 217 -0.31 14.39 8.64
C CYS A 217 -1.31 15.57 8.68
N ASP A 218 -2.43 15.41 9.37
CA ASP A 218 -3.54 16.38 9.45
C ASP A 218 -3.13 17.77 9.93
N THR A 219 -2.16 17.86 10.85
CA THR A 219 -1.67 19.14 11.39
C THR A 219 -0.96 20.01 10.36
N ARG A 220 -0.45 19.42 9.27
CA ARG A 220 0.28 20.09 8.19
C ARG A 220 -0.49 20.08 6.86
N TYR A 221 -1.70 19.52 6.85
CA TYR A 221 -2.46 19.30 5.63
C TYR A 221 -3.25 20.55 5.21
N ASP A 222 -3.10 20.95 3.96
CA ASP A 222 -3.88 21.99 3.30
C ASP A 222 -4.99 21.34 2.46
N GLU A 223 -6.24 21.47 2.92
CA GLU A 223 -7.40 20.88 2.24
C GLU A 223 -7.78 21.55 0.92
N HIS A 224 -7.29 22.77 0.64
CA HIS A 224 -7.57 23.46 -0.62
C HIS A 224 -6.57 23.05 -1.69
N ALA A 225 -5.32 22.82 -1.31
CA ALA A 225 -4.26 22.37 -2.20
C ALA A 225 -4.08 20.84 -2.23
N PHE A 226 -4.69 20.11 -1.29
CA PHE A 226 -4.48 18.68 -1.03
C PHE A 226 -3.01 18.34 -0.75
N ARG A 227 -2.29 19.29 -0.16
CA ARG A 227 -0.84 19.21 0.09
C ARG A 227 -0.53 19.09 1.57
N VAL A 228 0.46 18.27 1.86
CA VAL A 228 1.13 18.21 3.16
C VAL A 228 2.29 19.19 3.12
N LYS A 229 2.25 20.21 3.99
CA LYS A 229 3.29 21.23 4.10
C LYS A 229 4.61 20.64 4.66
N PRO A 230 5.77 21.28 4.42
CA PRO A 230 7.06 20.81 4.92
C PRO A 230 7.06 20.39 6.40
N GLY A 231 7.84 19.36 6.70
CA GLY A 231 7.93 18.73 8.01
C GLY A 231 9.37 18.64 8.51
N LYS A 232 9.54 18.24 9.78
CA LYS A 232 10.86 17.94 10.35
C LYS A 232 11.38 16.55 9.99
N VAL A 233 10.45 15.64 9.70
CA VAL A 233 10.73 14.28 9.27
C VAL A 233 10.28 14.13 7.83
N PRO A 234 10.97 13.31 7.04
CA PRO A 234 10.57 13.08 5.67
C PRO A 234 9.21 12.34 5.62
N GLU A 235 8.43 12.53 4.55
CA GLU A 235 7.06 12.03 4.41
C GLU A 235 7.00 10.67 3.70
N PRO A 236 6.37 9.63 4.30
CA PRO A 236 6.26 8.34 3.64
C PRO A 236 5.31 8.38 2.44
N VAL A 237 5.85 8.15 1.25
CA VAL A 237 5.14 8.18 -0.04
C VAL A 237 5.39 6.90 -0.84
N LEU A 238 4.57 6.61 -1.84
CA LEU A 238 4.94 5.68 -2.90
C LEU A 238 5.86 6.39 -3.91
N ASP A 239 7.15 6.07 -3.86
CA ASP A 239 8.15 6.64 -4.76
C ASP A 239 8.16 5.95 -6.12
N ALA A 240 7.92 6.74 -7.15
CA ALA A 240 8.04 6.32 -8.54
C ALA A 240 9.05 7.19 -9.31
N SER A 241 10.04 7.76 -8.64
CA SER A 241 11.08 8.59 -9.25
C SER A 241 11.89 7.84 -10.31
N THR A 242 11.95 6.51 -10.20
CA THR A 242 12.63 5.61 -11.15
C THR A 242 11.82 5.32 -12.42
N VAL A 243 10.55 5.73 -12.46
CA VAL A 243 9.63 5.51 -13.58
C VAL A 243 9.48 6.78 -14.39
N LYS A 244 9.67 6.67 -15.72
CA LYS A 244 9.31 7.76 -16.64
C LYS A 244 7.79 7.89 -16.68
N GLY A 245 7.25 9.05 -16.29
CA GLY A 245 5.81 9.23 -16.25
C GLY A 245 5.37 10.60 -15.76
N GLY A 246 4.05 10.79 -15.67
CA GLY A 246 3.40 12.02 -15.23
C GLY A 246 2.53 12.66 -16.29
N GLY A 247 3.07 12.86 -17.49
CA GLY A 247 2.44 13.77 -18.45
C GLY A 247 2.34 15.20 -17.90
N LYS A 248 1.92 16.14 -18.76
CA LYS A 248 1.92 17.56 -18.40
C LYS A 248 1.03 17.87 -17.20
N ALA A 249 -0.15 17.27 -17.16
CA ALA A 249 -1.14 17.45 -16.10
C ALA A 249 -0.60 17.05 -14.71
N ALA A 250 0.04 15.89 -14.58
CA ALA A 250 0.58 15.47 -13.30
C ALA A 250 1.80 16.31 -12.89
N ILE A 251 2.64 16.71 -13.86
CA ILE A 251 3.80 17.57 -13.57
C ILE A 251 3.34 18.91 -13.01
N GLU A 252 2.31 19.51 -13.62
CA GLU A 252 1.74 20.79 -13.14
C GLU A 252 1.10 20.65 -11.76
N LEU A 253 0.35 19.57 -11.55
CA LEU A 253 -0.36 19.33 -10.29
C LEU A 253 0.59 18.98 -9.14
N VAL A 254 1.56 18.09 -9.40
CA VAL A 254 2.52 17.64 -8.40
C VAL A 254 3.58 18.70 -8.13
N GLY A 255 4.01 19.41 -9.18
CA GLY A 255 5.02 20.47 -9.07
C GLY A 255 6.29 20.01 -8.37
N GLU A 256 6.96 20.95 -7.72
CA GLU A 256 8.03 20.65 -6.79
C GLU A 256 7.41 20.17 -5.47
N CYS A 257 7.70 18.93 -5.10
CA CYS A 257 7.23 18.30 -3.87
C CYS A 257 8.37 17.45 -3.32
N SER A 258 8.93 17.83 -2.17
CA SER A 258 10.08 17.14 -1.58
C SER A 258 9.65 16.17 -0.48
N PRO A 259 9.61 14.84 -0.73
CA PRO A 259 9.29 13.88 0.32
C PRO A 259 10.36 13.87 1.42
N SER A 260 11.64 14.11 1.08
CA SER A 260 12.71 14.28 2.07
C SER A 260 12.55 15.54 2.92
N GLY A 261 11.87 16.57 2.40
CA GLY A 261 11.45 17.77 3.13
C GLY A 261 10.16 17.60 3.94
N GLY A 262 9.57 16.40 3.97
CA GLY A 262 8.32 16.14 4.66
C GLY A 262 7.07 16.57 3.86
N GLU A 263 7.21 16.80 2.56
CA GLU A 263 6.10 17.22 1.70
C GLU A 263 5.50 16.04 0.94
N ALA A 264 4.19 16.08 0.74
CA ALA A 264 3.48 15.15 -0.13
C ALA A 264 2.17 15.78 -0.63
N ILE A 265 1.53 15.09 -1.56
CA ILE A 265 0.18 15.36 -2.02
C ILE A 265 -0.67 14.15 -1.67
N ILE A 266 -1.83 14.38 -1.07
CA ILE A 266 -2.83 13.34 -0.90
C ILE A 266 -3.68 13.33 -2.15
N VAL A 267 -3.66 12.22 -2.88
CA VAL A 267 -4.48 12.01 -4.06
C VAL A 267 -5.43 10.86 -3.77
N PHE A 268 -6.68 11.01 -4.20
CA PHE A 268 -7.65 9.94 -4.13
C PHE A 268 -8.59 9.96 -5.33
N GLY A 269 -9.22 8.83 -5.60
CA GLY A 269 -10.25 8.66 -6.62
C GLY A 269 -11.07 7.41 -6.32
N TRP A 270 -12.00 7.09 -7.20
CA TRP A 270 -12.93 5.98 -7.02
C TRP A 270 -12.74 4.93 -8.10
N VAL A 271 -13.02 3.69 -7.73
CA VAL A 271 -13.20 2.59 -8.67
C VAL A 271 -14.53 1.91 -8.35
N SER A 272 -15.32 1.64 -9.38
CA SER A 272 -16.59 0.96 -9.20
C SER A 272 -16.40 -0.52 -8.89
N ALA A 273 -17.39 -1.11 -8.21
CA ALA A 273 -17.43 -2.54 -7.96
C ALA A 273 -17.27 -3.37 -9.26
N ASP A 274 -18.01 -2.97 -10.30
CA ASP A 274 -17.97 -3.63 -11.62
C ASP A 274 -16.59 -3.58 -12.26
N ALA A 275 -15.91 -2.43 -12.17
CA ALA A 275 -14.56 -2.29 -12.71
C ALA A 275 -13.56 -3.17 -11.93
N LEU A 276 -13.63 -3.16 -10.60
CA LEU A 276 -12.79 -4.02 -9.75
C LEU A 276 -13.01 -5.51 -10.07
N ALA A 277 -14.26 -5.96 -10.14
CA ALA A 277 -14.61 -7.31 -10.52
C ALA A 277 -14.21 -7.66 -11.96
N GLY A 278 -14.16 -6.66 -12.86
CA GLY A 278 -13.66 -6.79 -14.23
C GLY A 278 -12.14 -6.88 -14.35
N GLY A 279 -11.39 -6.87 -13.24
CA GLY A 279 -9.94 -6.94 -13.24
C GLY A 279 -9.25 -5.58 -13.39
N PHE A 280 -9.82 -4.52 -12.80
CA PHE A 280 -9.21 -3.19 -12.77
C PHE A 280 -7.73 -3.23 -12.35
N GLY A 281 -6.88 -2.54 -13.11
CA GLY A 281 -5.43 -2.49 -12.89
C GLY A 281 -4.61 -3.68 -13.39
N LEU A 282 -5.25 -4.73 -13.90
CA LEU A 282 -4.58 -5.87 -14.54
C LEU A 282 -4.44 -5.69 -16.07
N LEU A 283 -5.20 -4.77 -16.66
CA LEU A 283 -5.28 -4.53 -18.10
C LEU A 283 -4.43 -3.34 -18.59
N ALA A 284 -3.54 -2.77 -17.77
CA ALA A 284 -2.88 -1.47 -18.03
C ALA A 284 -1.38 -1.53 -18.34
#